data_AF-A0A8T9SZX9-F1
#
_entry.id   AF-A0A8T9SZX9-F1
#
_cell.length_a   1.000
_cell.length_b   1.000
_cell.length_c   1.000
_cell.angle_alpha   90.00
_cell.angle_beta   90.00
_cell.angle_gamma   90.00
#
_symmetry.space_group_name_H-M   'P 1'
#
loop_
_entity.id
_entity.type
_entity.pdbx_description
1 polymer ?
#
loop_
_entity_poly.entity_id
_entity_poly.type
_entity_poly.pdbx_seq_one_letter_code
_entity_poly.pdbx_strand_id
1 'polypeptide(L)'
;MYQSLDNHQGFPATTYMQVAAPTPAGKPCIRDYSELVTRVIPEPLAQLVPLPELARRCDEVARTQPRFREETPILLAAETRRRAVLANPLRLA
;
A
#
# COMPACT_ATOMS: atom_id res chain seq x y z
N MET A 1 57.41 51.04 12.40
CA MET A 1 56.25 51.78 12.93
C MET A 1 55.02 51.36 12.15
N TYR A 2 53.89 51.21 12.85
CA TYR A 2 52.60 50.57 12.49
C TYR A 2 52.60 49.04 12.69
N GLN A 3 52.50 48.56 13.94
CA GLN A 3 51.30 48.42 14.79
C GLN A 3 50.18 47.54 14.18
N SER A 4 50.06 46.39 14.85
CA SER A 4 48.97 45.41 14.84
C SER A 4 47.62 46.08 15.09
N LEU A 5 46.60 45.64 14.37
CA LEU A 5 45.21 45.82 14.78
C LEU A 5 44.53 44.45 14.75
N ASP A 6 44.10 44.09 15.95
CA ASP A 6 43.33 42.92 16.29
C ASP A 6 42.06 42.81 15.44
N ASN A 7 41.78 41.59 14.98
CA ASN A 7 40.39 41.17 14.78
C ASN A 7 40.27 39.70 15.14
N HIS A 8 40.23 39.46 16.46
CA HIS A 8 39.61 38.29 17.03
C HIS A 8 38.11 38.31 16.72
N GLN A 9 37.72 37.69 15.61
CA GLN A 9 36.37 37.16 15.48
C GLN A 9 36.46 35.66 15.23
N GLY A 10 36.39 34.92 16.34
CA GLY A 10 36.15 33.50 16.32
C GLY A 10 34.79 33.24 15.68
N PHE A 11 34.81 32.71 14.46
CA PHE A 11 33.62 32.09 13.90
C PHE A 11 33.39 30.78 14.67
N PRO A 12 32.22 30.58 15.32
CA PRO A 12 31.95 29.31 15.96
C PRO A 12 31.96 28.23 14.86
N ALA A 13 32.77 27.20 15.08
CA ALA A 13 32.78 26.00 14.25
C ALA A 13 31.33 25.56 14.08
N THR A 14 30.79 25.76 12.88
CA THR A 14 29.44 25.33 12.56
C THR A 14 29.51 23.81 12.56
N THR A 15 29.08 23.19 13.66
CA THR A 15 28.77 21.77 13.69
C THR A 15 27.72 21.56 12.61
N TYR A 16 28.16 21.11 11.43
CA TYR A 16 27.27 20.60 10.41
C TYR A 16 26.56 19.42 11.06
N MET A 17 25.30 19.62 11.45
CA MET A 17 24.39 18.52 11.72
C MET A 17 24.41 17.69 10.44
N GLN A 18 25.09 16.54 10.50
CA GLN A 18 25.13 15.58 9.42
C GLN A 18 23.71 15.07 9.26
N VAL A 19 22.94 15.74 8.38
CA VAL A 19 21.63 15.27 7.96
C VAL A 19 21.91 13.95 7.27
N ALA A 20 21.58 12.85 7.95
CA ALA A 20 21.69 11.53 7.38
C ALA A 20 21.01 11.56 6.01
N ALA A 21 21.75 11.21 4.96
CA ALA A 21 21.19 11.10 3.62
C ALA A 21 19.93 10.24 3.71
N PRO A 22 18.80 10.65 3.11
CA PRO A 22 17.58 9.85 3.15
C PRO A 22 17.92 8.49 2.55
N THR A 23 17.80 7.45 3.38
CA THR A 23 18.02 6.06 2.96
C THR A 23 17.22 5.83 1.69
N PRO A 24 17.83 5.28 0.61
CA PRO A 24 17.08 5.01 -0.61
C PRO A 24 15.87 4.16 -0.23
N ALA A 25 14.68 4.68 -0.52
CA ALA A 25 13.43 3.99 -0.21
C ALA A 25 13.51 2.60 -0.85
N GLY A 26 13.62 1.57 0.00
CA GLY A 26 13.72 0.20 -0.44
C GLY A 26 12.52 -0.14 -1.32
N LYS A 27 12.69 -1.10 -2.23
CA LYS A 27 11.54 -1.64 -2.98
C LYS A 27 10.51 -2.12 -1.94
N PRO A 28 9.22 -1.73 -2.07
CA PRO A 28 8.21 -2.14 -1.12
C PRO A 28 8.19 -3.66 -1.00
N CYS A 29 8.25 -4.16 0.22
CA CYS A 29 8.15 -5.57 0.52
C CYS A 29 6.67 -5.99 0.56
N ILE A 30 6.37 -7.29 0.58
CA ILE A 30 4.98 -7.81 0.58
C ILE A 30 4.11 -7.21 1.70
N ARG A 31 4.75 -6.85 2.83
CA ARG A 31 4.08 -6.16 3.96
C ARG A 31 3.62 -4.76 3.56
N ASP A 32 4.44 -4.02 2.84
CA ASP A 32 4.12 -2.66 2.37
C ASP A 32 2.99 -2.67 1.34
N TYR A 33 2.90 -3.73 0.51
CA TYR A 33 1.77 -3.91 -0.40
C TYR A 33 0.44 -4.13 0.34
N SER A 34 0.44 -4.84 1.47
CA SER A 34 -0.78 -5.05 2.25
C SER A 34 -1.32 -3.73 2.82
N GLU A 35 -0.43 -2.86 3.30
CA GLU A 35 -0.79 -1.52 3.79
C GLU A 35 -1.27 -0.61 2.65
N LEU A 36 -0.63 -0.70 1.46
CA LEU A 36 -1.02 0.07 0.29
C LEU A 36 -2.42 -0.33 -0.21
N VAL A 37 -2.71 -1.63 -0.28
CA VAL A 37 -4.01 -2.15 -0.71
C VAL A 37 -5.12 -1.82 0.29
N THR A 38 -4.81 -1.78 1.59
CA THR A 38 -5.83 -1.56 2.63
C THR A 38 -6.07 -0.09 2.98
N ARG A 39 -5.05 0.77 2.90
CA ARG A 39 -5.14 2.18 3.31
C ARG A 39 -5.18 3.17 2.16
N VAL A 40 -4.54 2.83 1.04
CA VAL A 40 -4.31 3.79 -0.06
C VAL A 40 -5.20 3.49 -1.26
N ILE A 41 -5.40 2.21 -1.58
CA ILE A 41 -6.27 1.82 -2.69
C ILE A 41 -7.72 1.84 -2.20
N PRO A 42 -8.60 2.67 -2.80
CA PRO A 42 -10.03 2.61 -2.52
C PRO A 42 -10.52 1.17 -2.72
N GLU A 43 -11.32 0.66 -1.79
CA GLU A 43 -11.96 -0.66 -1.86
C GLU A 43 -12.58 -1.02 -3.23
N PRO A 44 -13.12 -0.07 -4.04
CA PRO A 44 -13.51 -0.32 -5.42
C PRO A 44 -12.41 -0.90 -6.34
N LEU A 45 -11.18 -0.47 -6.11
CA LEU A 45 -9.98 -0.77 -6.90
C LEU A 45 -9.14 -1.91 -6.31
N ALA A 46 -9.42 -2.34 -5.07
CA ALA A 46 -8.78 -3.49 -4.42
C ALA A 46 -9.27 -4.84 -4.98
N GLN A 47 -9.38 -4.97 -6.30
CA GLN A 47 -9.69 -6.22 -6.98
C GLN A 47 -8.38 -6.96 -7.24
N LEU A 48 -7.94 -7.78 -6.28
CA LEU A 48 -6.68 -8.51 -6.38
C LEU A 48 -6.65 -9.53 -7.54
N VAL A 49 -7.82 -10.01 -7.98
CA VAL A 49 -7.96 -10.97 -9.10
C VAL A 49 -9.23 -10.69 -9.93
N PRO A 50 -9.25 -10.98 -11.24
CA PRO A 50 -10.47 -10.94 -12.08
C PRO A 50 -11.56 -11.91 -11.57
N LEU A 51 -12.84 -11.56 -11.75
CA LEU A 51 -13.97 -12.43 -11.37
C LEU A 51 -13.91 -13.84 -11.96
N PRO A 52 -13.58 -14.05 -13.25
CA PRO A 52 -13.47 -15.40 -13.81
C PRO A 52 -12.38 -16.23 -13.12
N GLU A 53 -11.26 -15.59 -12.74
CA GLU A 53 -10.18 -16.28 -12.03
C GLU A 53 -10.60 -16.63 -10.60
N LEU A 54 -11.30 -15.72 -9.91
CA LEU A 54 -11.85 -15.99 -8.59
C LEU A 54 -12.82 -17.18 -8.62
N ALA A 55 -13.76 -17.20 -9.58
CA ALA A 55 -14.71 -18.29 -9.76
C ALA A 55 -13.98 -19.63 -9.95
N ARG A 56 -12.99 -19.68 -10.85
CA ARG A 56 -12.17 -20.88 -11.08
C ARG A 56 -11.48 -21.36 -9.79
N ARG A 57 -10.93 -20.44 -8.99
CA ARG A 57 -10.28 -20.77 -7.72
C ARG A 57 -11.28 -21.24 -6.67
N CYS A 58 -12.46 -20.64 -6.58
CA CYS A 58 -13.54 -21.09 -5.70
C CYS A 58 -13.96 -22.53 -6.03
N ASP A 59 -14.12 -22.86 -7.32
CA ASP A 59 -14.45 -24.22 -7.77
C ASP A 59 -13.34 -25.23 -7.46
N GLU A 60 -12.07 -24.81 -7.57
CA GLU A 60 -10.92 -25.62 -7.18
C GLU A 60 -10.90 -25.87 -5.66
N VAL A 61 -11.15 -24.84 -4.85
CA VAL A 61 -11.20 -24.94 -3.39
C VAL A 61 -12.37 -25.83 -2.95
N ALA A 62 -13.57 -25.68 -3.53
CA ALA A 62 -14.73 -26.51 -3.20
C ALA A 62 -14.50 -28.00 -3.49
N ARG A 63 -13.73 -28.31 -4.56
CA ARG A 63 -13.36 -29.69 -4.92
C ARG A 63 -12.28 -30.26 -4.02
N THR A 64 -11.25 -29.49 -3.72
CA THR A 64 -10.06 -29.95 -2.97
C THR A 64 -10.23 -29.89 -1.45
N GLN A 65 -11.09 -28.99 -0.96
CA GLN A 65 -11.32 -28.76 0.47
C GLN A 65 -12.82 -28.80 0.78
N PRO A 66 -13.37 -29.99 1.09
CA PRO A 66 -14.82 -30.17 1.30
C PRO A 66 -15.43 -29.23 2.34
N ARG A 67 -14.66 -28.83 3.36
CA ARG A 67 -15.07 -27.86 4.39
C ARG A 67 -15.52 -26.50 3.85
N PHE A 68 -15.10 -26.14 2.64
CA PHE A 68 -15.39 -24.83 2.02
C PHE A 68 -16.44 -24.90 0.91
N ARG A 69 -17.08 -26.06 0.69
CA ARG A 69 -18.09 -26.22 -0.36
C ARG A 69 -19.29 -25.29 -0.22
N GLU A 70 -19.67 -24.99 1.02
CA GLU A 70 -20.80 -24.09 1.30
C GLU A 70 -20.38 -22.62 1.26
N GLU A 71 -19.17 -22.29 1.72
CA GLU A 71 -18.68 -20.91 1.81
C GLU A 71 -18.26 -20.32 0.47
N THR A 72 -17.65 -21.13 -0.41
CA THR A 72 -17.15 -20.71 -1.72
C THR A 72 -18.21 -20.06 -2.63
N PRO A 73 -19.45 -20.60 -2.80
CA PRO A 73 -20.47 -19.92 -3.60
C PRO A 73 -20.98 -18.63 -2.94
N ILE A 74 -21.02 -18.57 -1.60
CA ILE A 74 -21.42 -17.36 -0.85
C ILE A 74 -20.41 -16.24 -1.11
N LEU A 75 -19.11 -16.56 -1.03
CA LEU A 75 -18.03 -15.61 -1.29
C LEU A 75 -18.08 -15.09 -2.73
N LEU A 76 -18.23 -15.98 -3.71
CA LEU A 76 -18.31 -15.61 -5.12
C LEU A 76 -19.53 -14.71 -5.41
N ALA A 77 -20.69 -15.02 -4.83
CA ALA A 77 -21.90 -14.21 -4.97
C ALA A 77 -21.75 -12.83 -4.33
N ALA A 78 -21.14 -12.75 -3.14
CA ALA A 78 -20.88 -11.49 -2.45
C ALA A 78 -19.93 -10.60 -3.25
N GLU A 79 -18.83 -11.17 -3.77
CA GLU A 79 -17.85 -10.42 -4.56
C GLU A 79 -18.44 -9.95 -5.91
N THR A 80 -19.25 -10.79 -6.56
CA THR A 80 -19.95 -10.41 -7.80
C THR A 80 -20.88 -9.22 -7.56
N ARG A 81 -21.66 -9.27 -6.47
CA ARG A 81 -22.55 -8.17 -6.07
C ARG A 81 -21.77 -6.91 -5.73
N ARG A 82 -20.69 -7.05 -4.96
CA ARG A 82 -19.80 -5.93 -4.58
C ARG A 82 -19.28 -5.22 -5.82
N ARG A 83 -18.72 -5.96 -6.78
CA ARG A 83 -18.22 -5.38 -8.04
C ARG A 83 -19.31 -4.77 -8.90
N ALA A 84 -20.52 -5.34 -8.92
CA ALA A 84 -21.65 -4.75 -9.64
C ALA A 84 -22.08 -3.38 -9.07
N VAL A 85 -22.06 -3.22 -7.74
CA VAL A 85 -22.33 -1.93 -7.07
C VAL A 85 -21.24 -0.92 -7.42
N LEU A 86 -19.99 -1.33 -7.34
CA LEU A 86 -18.82 -0.48 -7.61
C LEU A 86 -18.68 -0.06 -9.07
N ALA A 87 -19.09 -0.94 -10.01
CA ALA A 87 -19.08 -0.63 -11.43
C ALA A 87 -20.12 0.42 -11.83
N ASN A 88 -21.09 0.73 -10.96
CA ASN A 88 -22.15 1.71 -11.23
C ASN A 88 -22.20 2.79 -10.14
N PRO A 89 -21.27 3.76 -10.16
CA PRO A 89 -21.14 4.78 -9.10
C PRO A 89 -22.36 5.71 -8.97
N LEU A 90 -23.28 5.71 -9.93
CA LEU A 90 -24.47 6.58 -9.95
C LEU A 90 -25.65 6.09 -9.09
N ARG A 91 -25.52 4.97 -8.37
CA ARG A 91 -26.60 4.39 -7.52
C ARG A 91 -26.44 4.62 -6.02
N LEU A 92 -25.41 5.34 -5.58
CA LEU A 92 -25.12 5.60 -4.16
C LEU A 92 -25.34 7.07 -3.75
N ALA A 93 -26.14 7.83 -4.53
CA ALA A 93 -26.54 9.20 -4.23
C ALA A 93 -27.98 9.26 -3.72
#